data_AF-A0A7J9L3B5-F1
#
_entry.id   AF-A0A7J9L3B5-F1
#
_cell.length_a   1.000
_cell.length_b   1.000
_cell.length_c   1.000
_cell.angle_alpha   90.00
_cell.angle_beta   90.00
_cell.angle_gamma   90.00
#
_symmetry.space_group_name_H-M   'P 1'
#
loop_
_entity.id
_entity.type
_entity.pdbx_description
1 polymer ?
#
loop_
_entity_poly.entity_id
_entity_poly.type
_entity_poly.pdbx_seq_one_letter_code
_entity_poly.pdbx_strand_id
1 'polypeptide(L)'
;MDGHGSHTASTVAGNNVRNASFYGLAEGIARGGVPSARIAAYKVCDDTGCTSEDIMAAFDDAIADGNDLLSVSLGPESSSEFYLDPIAIGAFHAAEKGVLVVQSAGNSGLAGFQSVESVAPWILSVAASTTDRHFVNKVVLGNGKTLTVR
;
A
#
# COMPACT_ATOMS: atom_id res chain seq x y z
N MET A 1 -16.17 5.50 0.95
CA MET A 1 -15.86 4.21 1.65
C MET A 1 -14.88 3.39 0.82
N ASP A 2 -13.59 3.56 1.10
CA ASP A 2 -12.51 3.21 0.15
C ASP A 2 -11.95 1.77 0.31
N GLY A 3 -12.05 1.11 1.47
CA GLY A 3 -11.58 -0.28 1.66
C GLY A 3 -10.06 -0.51 1.52
N HIS A 4 -9.34 0.46 0.95
CA HIS A 4 -7.90 0.48 0.74
C HIS A 4 -7.12 0.16 2.01
N GLY A 5 -7.40 0.86 3.11
CA GLY A 5 -6.74 0.63 4.41
C GLY A 5 -6.94 -0.78 4.96
N SER A 6 -8.13 -1.36 4.81
CA SER A 6 -8.39 -2.75 5.22
C SER A 6 -7.59 -3.75 4.38
N HIS A 7 -7.50 -3.51 3.06
CA HIS A 7 -6.72 -4.35 2.16
C HIS A 7 -5.22 -4.31 2.48
N THR A 8 -4.64 -3.12 2.65
CA THR A 8 -3.21 -2.95 2.97
C THR A 8 -2.87 -3.52 4.36
N ALA A 9 -3.66 -3.19 5.39
CA ALA A 9 -3.44 -3.70 6.74
C ALA A 9 -3.51 -5.23 6.80
N SER A 10 -4.47 -5.86 6.12
CA SER A 10 -4.59 -7.32 6.06
C SER A 10 -3.44 -7.98 5.29
N THR A 11 -2.85 -7.30 4.31
CA THR A 11 -1.66 -7.78 3.57
C THR A 11 -0.39 -7.76 4.44
N VAL A 12 -0.27 -6.79 5.34
CA VAL A 12 0.87 -6.69 6.27
C VAL A 12 0.74 -7.69 7.42
N ALA A 13 -0.39 -7.68 8.13
CA ALA A 13 -0.55 -8.43 9.39
C ALA A 13 -1.93 -9.07 9.58
N GLY A 14 -2.66 -9.33 8.48
CA GLY A 14 -3.93 -10.06 8.55
C GLY A 14 -3.77 -11.46 9.14
N ASN A 15 -4.69 -11.86 10.02
CA ASN A 15 -4.71 -13.20 10.59
C ASN A 15 -5.15 -14.24 9.54
N ASN A 16 -4.94 -15.52 9.83
CA ASN A 16 -5.32 -16.63 8.96
C ASN A 16 -6.84 -16.69 8.76
N VAL A 17 -7.30 -16.46 7.54
CA VAL A 17 -8.70 -16.61 7.13
C VAL A 17 -8.82 -17.75 6.13
N ARG A 18 -9.46 -18.84 6.54
CA ARG A 18 -9.70 -20.01 5.67
C ARG A 18 -10.81 -19.71 4.66
N ASN A 19 -10.72 -20.33 3.49
CA ASN A 19 -11.69 -20.22 2.40
C ASN A 19 -11.92 -18.78 1.92
N ALA A 20 -10.88 -17.94 2.00
CA ALA A 20 -10.92 -16.58 1.47
C ALA A 20 -10.87 -16.62 -0.06
N SER A 21 -11.78 -15.92 -0.72
CA SER A 21 -11.84 -15.81 -2.18
C SER A 21 -12.55 -14.52 -2.61
N PHE A 22 -12.35 -14.11 -3.87
CA PHE A 22 -13.18 -13.10 -4.52
C PHE A 22 -14.14 -13.79 -5.49
N TYR A 23 -15.37 -14.05 -5.03
CA TYR A 23 -16.37 -14.83 -5.79
C TYR A 23 -15.83 -16.20 -6.28
N GLY A 24 -15.03 -16.88 -5.45
CA GLY A 24 -14.37 -18.15 -5.80
C GLY A 24 -13.01 -18.01 -6.48
N LEU A 25 -12.60 -16.81 -6.87
CA LEU A 25 -11.25 -16.56 -7.41
C LEU A 25 -10.21 -16.55 -6.29
N ALA A 26 -9.06 -17.19 -6.56
CA ALA A 26 -7.93 -17.31 -5.63
C ALA A 26 -8.30 -17.85 -4.25
N GLU A 27 -9.19 -18.86 -4.22
CA GLU A 27 -9.55 -19.53 -2.98
C GLU A 27 -8.33 -20.09 -2.24
N GLY A 28 -8.26 -19.84 -0.93
CA GLY A 28 -7.20 -20.36 -0.08
C GLY A 28 -7.26 -19.82 1.34
N ILE A 29 -6.10 -19.81 2.00
CA ILE A 29 -5.92 -19.17 3.30
C ILE A 29 -5.30 -17.79 3.07
N ALA A 30 -6.09 -16.74 3.29
CA ALA A 30 -5.56 -15.37 3.30
C ALA A 30 -4.85 -15.09 4.63
N ARG A 31 -3.71 -14.38 4.57
CA ARG A 31 -2.91 -13.95 5.73
C ARG A 31 -2.04 -12.75 5.35
N GLY A 32 -1.49 -12.07 6.35
CA GLY A 32 -0.48 -11.03 6.19
C GLY A 32 0.95 -11.56 6.23
N GLY A 33 1.94 -10.73 5.97
CA GLY A 33 3.36 -11.09 6.13
C GLY A 33 3.68 -11.60 7.54
N VAL A 34 3.13 -10.97 8.58
CA VAL A 34 3.32 -11.34 9.98
C VAL A 34 1.97 -11.44 10.70
N PRO A 35 1.25 -12.58 10.63
CA PRO A 35 -0.10 -12.72 11.19
C PRO A 35 -0.22 -12.52 12.71
N SER A 36 0.89 -12.60 13.45
CA SER A 36 0.95 -12.38 14.90
C SER A 36 1.28 -10.94 15.30
N ALA A 37 1.59 -10.06 14.33
CA ALA A 37 1.84 -8.66 14.60
C ALA A 37 0.53 -7.93 15.01
N ARG A 38 0.68 -6.85 15.76
CA ARG A 38 -0.44 -5.96 16.10
C ARG A 38 -0.59 -4.91 15.02
N ILE A 39 -1.82 -4.45 14.79
CA ILE A 39 -2.12 -3.37 13.86
C ILE A 39 -2.64 -2.18 14.67
N ALA A 40 -1.96 -1.05 14.56
CA ALA A 40 -2.49 0.27 14.92
C ALA A 40 -2.85 1.00 13.62
N ALA A 41 -4.09 1.46 13.50
CA ALA A 41 -4.61 2.05 12.27
C ALA A 41 -4.84 3.55 12.45
N TYR A 42 -4.09 4.36 11.70
CA TYR A 42 -4.20 5.81 11.68
C TYR A 42 -4.86 6.22 10.37
N LYS A 43 -6.12 6.65 10.44
CA LYS A 43 -6.91 7.00 9.25
C LYS A 43 -6.66 8.46 8.90
N VAL A 44 -5.89 8.70 7.85
CA VAL A 44 -5.53 10.05 7.35
C VAL A 44 -6.21 10.43 6.04
N CYS A 45 -6.98 9.49 5.47
CA CYS A 45 -7.68 9.69 4.20
C CYS A 45 -9.18 9.53 4.38
N ASP A 46 -9.94 10.37 3.70
CA ASP A 46 -11.39 10.28 3.58
C ASP A 46 -11.84 10.35 2.12
N ASP A 47 -13.13 10.61 1.89
CA ASP A 47 -13.67 10.66 0.53
C ASP A 47 -13.19 11.90 -0.27
N THR A 48 -12.49 12.85 0.37
CA THR A 48 -11.92 14.06 -0.25
C THR A 48 -10.42 13.97 -0.51
N GLY A 49 -9.73 12.99 0.08
CA GLY A 49 -8.30 12.76 -0.08
C GLY A 49 -7.61 12.57 1.27
N CYS A 50 -6.29 12.76 1.28
CA CYS A 50 -5.47 12.68 2.48
C CYS A 50 -4.78 14.03 2.68
N THR A 51 -5.08 14.73 3.76
CA THR A 51 -4.52 16.07 4.00
C THR A 51 -3.11 15.99 4.58
N SER A 52 -2.28 17.00 4.32
CA SER A 52 -0.93 17.06 4.88
C SER A 52 -0.96 17.10 6.42
N GLU A 53 -1.95 17.79 6.98
CA GLU A 53 -2.17 17.91 8.43
C GLU A 53 -2.47 16.55 9.07
N ASP A 54 -3.39 15.78 8.48
CA ASP A 54 -3.75 14.45 9.00
C ASP A 54 -2.59 13.47 8.87
N ILE A 55 -1.84 13.52 7.77
CA ILE A 55 -0.63 12.69 7.57
C ILE A 55 0.41 13.00 8.66
N MET A 56 0.72 14.28 8.89
CA MET A 56 1.71 14.67 9.89
C MET A 56 1.25 14.32 11.32
N ALA A 57 -0.03 14.53 11.63
CA ALA A 57 -0.60 14.16 12.93
C ALA A 57 -0.50 12.64 13.18
N ALA A 58 -0.81 11.82 12.17
CA ALA A 58 -0.67 10.38 12.29
C ALA A 58 0.77 9.91 12.47
N PHE A 59 1.75 10.56 11.84
CA PHE A 59 3.15 10.26 12.09
C PHE A 59 3.56 10.58 13.52
N ASP A 60 3.16 11.75 14.03
CA ASP A 60 3.45 12.16 15.41
C ASP A 60 2.88 11.16 16.42
N ASP A 61 1.58 10.83 16.28
CA ASP A 61 0.90 9.84 17.13
C ASP A 61 1.54 8.44 17.00
N ALA A 62 1.79 7.98 15.78
CA ALA A 62 2.34 6.64 15.55
C ALA A 62 3.75 6.46 16.11
N ILE A 63 4.57 7.52 16.10
CA ILE A 63 5.89 7.54 16.72
C ILE A 63 5.75 7.57 18.24
N ALA A 64 4.87 8.42 18.78
CA ALA A 64 4.63 8.55 20.22
C ALA A 64 4.06 7.28 20.84
N ASP A 65 3.19 6.58 20.12
CA ASP A 65 2.59 5.29 20.51
C ASP A 65 3.61 4.13 20.50
N GLY A 66 4.80 4.35 19.93
CA GLY A 66 5.89 3.36 19.94
C GLY A 66 5.73 2.25 18.91
N ASN A 67 5.18 2.56 17.73
CA ASN A 67 5.09 1.58 16.64
C ASN A 67 6.49 1.20 16.13
N ASP A 68 6.71 -0.09 15.88
CA ASP A 68 8.00 -0.62 15.40
C ASP A 68 8.27 -0.31 13.91
N LEU A 69 7.22 -0.18 13.10
CA LEU A 69 7.27 0.04 11.66
C LEU A 69 5.98 0.72 11.17
N LEU A 70 6.10 1.58 10.16
CA LEU A 70 4.98 2.24 9.51
C LEU A 70 4.85 1.78 8.05
N SER A 71 3.66 1.32 7.68
CA SER A 71 3.31 0.94 6.30
C SER A 71 2.41 2.00 5.67
N VAL A 72 2.94 2.75 4.72
CA VAL A 72 2.31 3.94 4.14
C VAL A 72 2.08 3.73 2.65
N SER A 73 0.90 3.25 2.27
CA SER A 73 0.51 3.12 0.86
C SER A 73 -0.15 4.41 0.36
N LEU A 74 0.56 5.53 0.50
CA LEU A 74 0.15 6.88 0.12
C LEU A 74 1.33 7.58 -0.56
N GLY A 75 1.04 8.59 -1.38
CA GLY A 75 2.05 9.38 -2.06
C GLY A 75 1.44 10.66 -2.66
N PRO A 76 2.26 11.69 -2.91
CA PRO A 76 1.83 12.87 -3.66
C PRO A 76 1.59 12.52 -5.13
N GLU A 77 0.88 13.39 -5.87
CA GLU A 77 0.70 13.21 -7.33
C GLU A 77 2.03 13.25 -8.11
N SER A 78 3.04 13.96 -7.58
CA SER A 78 4.39 14.03 -8.12
C SER A 78 5.40 14.27 -7.01
N SER A 79 6.66 13.87 -7.22
CA SER A 79 7.73 14.12 -6.25
C SER A 79 7.90 15.62 -5.99
N SER A 80 8.01 15.99 -4.72
CA SER A 80 8.28 17.37 -4.29
C SER A 80 9.55 17.42 -3.44
N GLU A 81 10.01 18.63 -3.11
CA GLU A 81 11.16 18.80 -2.22
C GLU A 81 10.83 18.29 -0.81
N PHE A 82 11.78 17.63 -0.15
CA PHE A 82 11.50 16.88 1.09
C PHE A 82 10.87 17.70 2.21
N TYR A 83 11.14 19.01 2.27
CA TYR A 83 10.59 19.90 3.29
C TYR A 83 9.18 20.43 2.96
N LEU A 84 8.63 20.07 1.80
CA LEU A 84 7.25 20.33 1.38
C LEU A 84 6.41 19.05 1.38
N ASP A 85 7.03 17.87 1.50
CA ASP A 85 6.37 16.57 1.50
C ASP A 85 6.06 16.12 2.95
N PRO A 86 4.78 16.05 3.36
CA PRO A 86 4.41 15.63 4.73
C PRO A 86 4.84 14.20 5.05
N ILE A 87 4.89 13.30 4.06
CA ILE A 87 5.35 11.92 4.27
C ILE A 87 6.87 11.91 4.47
N ALA A 88 7.62 12.67 3.68
CA ALA A 88 9.07 12.77 3.86
C ALA A 88 9.45 13.35 5.23
N ILE A 89 8.75 14.41 5.68
CA ILE A 89 8.94 15.02 7.00
C ILE A 89 8.61 14.02 8.12
N GLY A 90 7.42 13.42 8.09
CA GLY A 90 7.01 12.45 9.10
C GLY A 90 7.93 11.24 9.17
N ALA A 91 8.35 10.73 8.00
CA ALA A 91 9.28 9.61 7.92
C ALA A 91 10.69 9.96 8.39
N PHE A 92 11.14 11.20 8.24
CA PHE A 92 12.41 11.65 8.77
C PHE A 92 12.43 11.54 10.30
N HIS A 93 11.38 12.07 10.96
CA HIS A 93 11.25 11.96 12.40
C HIS A 93 11.05 10.52 12.89
N ALA A 94 10.34 9.68 12.13
CA ALA A 94 10.25 8.25 12.42
C ALA A 94 11.64 7.59 12.38
N ALA A 95 12.45 7.88 11.36
CA ALA A 95 13.80 7.35 11.21
C ALA A 95 14.72 7.80 12.35
N GLU A 96 14.63 9.06 12.81
CA GLU A 96 15.37 9.56 13.99
C GLU A 96 15.03 8.79 15.28
N LYS A 97 13.84 8.20 15.35
CA LYS A 97 13.39 7.35 16.47
C LYS A 97 13.60 5.85 16.22
N GLY A 98 14.22 5.47 15.11
CA GLY A 98 14.48 4.07 14.76
C GLY A 98 13.26 3.33 14.20
N VAL A 99 12.22 4.04 13.77
CA VAL A 99 11.01 3.47 13.17
C VAL A 99 11.15 3.49 11.66
N LEU A 100 11.13 2.31 11.02
CA LEU A 100 11.22 2.20 9.56
C LEU A 100 9.89 2.58 8.91
N VAL A 101 9.95 3.40 7.86
CA VAL A 101 8.79 3.71 7.00
C VAL A 101 8.92 2.99 5.66
N VAL A 102 7.88 2.24 5.30
CA VAL A 102 7.74 1.55 4.02
C VAL A 102 6.67 2.26 3.21
N GLN A 103 7.02 2.78 2.03
CA GLN A 103 6.13 3.57 1.19
C GLN A 103 6.03 2.99 -0.23
N SER A 104 4.84 3.06 -0.83
CA SER A 104 4.66 2.75 -2.24
C SER A 104 5.39 3.75 -3.15
N ALA A 105 6.00 3.26 -4.23
CA ALA A 105 6.70 4.10 -5.20
C ALA A 105 5.79 4.98 -6.09
N GLY A 106 4.47 4.73 -6.07
CA GLY A 106 3.49 5.38 -6.95
C GLY A 106 3.04 4.48 -8.10
N ASN A 107 1.96 4.88 -8.78
CA ASN A 107 1.35 4.12 -9.89
C ASN A 107 1.48 4.83 -11.25
N SER A 108 2.25 5.91 -11.29
CA SER A 108 2.37 6.82 -12.45
C SER A 108 3.39 6.38 -13.49
N GLY A 109 3.74 5.08 -13.53
CA GLY A 109 4.82 4.54 -14.39
C GLY A 109 4.64 4.77 -15.89
N LEU A 110 3.41 5.00 -16.37
CA LEU A 110 3.12 5.32 -17.77
C LEU A 110 3.42 6.77 -18.16
N ALA A 111 3.65 7.66 -17.18
CA ALA A 111 4.01 9.06 -17.42
C ALA A 111 5.46 9.23 -17.92
N GLY A 112 6.25 8.15 -17.92
CA GLY A 112 7.64 8.14 -18.38
C GLY A 112 8.65 7.94 -17.25
N PHE A 113 9.91 8.23 -17.54
CA PHE A 113 10.99 8.20 -16.55
C PHE A 113 10.74 9.23 -15.43
N GLN A 114 11.32 8.97 -14.24
CA GLN A 114 11.20 9.85 -13.07
C GLN A 114 9.76 10.02 -12.54
N SER A 115 8.94 8.98 -12.66
CA SER A 115 7.56 8.94 -12.15
C SER A 115 7.42 8.40 -10.72
N VAL A 116 8.53 8.21 -10.01
CA VAL A 116 8.53 7.71 -8.62
C VAL A 116 8.19 8.86 -7.67
N GLU A 117 7.23 8.62 -6.78
CA GLU A 117 6.74 9.60 -5.80
C GLU A 117 7.53 9.50 -4.48
N SER A 118 7.86 8.29 -4.04
CA SER A 118 8.63 8.01 -2.81
C SER A 118 10.14 8.11 -3.06
N VAL A 119 10.69 9.32 -2.89
CA VAL A 119 12.09 9.63 -3.24
C VAL A 119 12.99 9.95 -2.03
N ALA A 120 12.43 10.06 -0.83
CA ALA A 120 13.22 10.39 0.35
C ALA A 120 14.16 9.22 0.74
N PRO A 121 15.45 9.48 1.01
CA PRO A 121 16.45 8.42 1.19
C PRO A 121 16.31 7.63 2.50
N TRP A 122 15.54 8.13 3.47
CA TRP A 122 15.23 7.44 4.73
C TRP A 122 13.96 6.57 4.66
N ILE A 123 13.33 6.47 3.48
CA ILE A 123 12.14 5.66 3.25
C ILE A 123 12.51 4.41 2.44
N LEU A 124 11.93 3.27 2.80
CA LEU A 124 11.96 2.08 1.95
C LEU A 124 10.87 2.19 0.87
N SER A 125 11.26 2.66 -0.31
CA SER A 125 10.38 2.78 -1.49
C SER A 125 10.15 1.43 -2.16
N VAL A 126 8.89 1.04 -2.35
CA VAL A 126 8.50 -0.28 -2.88
C VAL A 126 7.78 -0.15 -4.22
N ALA A 127 8.32 -0.78 -5.26
CA ALA A 127 7.68 -0.93 -6.57
C ALA A 127 6.75 -2.15 -6.62
N ALA A 128 5.90 -2.24 -7.65
CA ALA A 128 5.00 -3.36 -7.88
C ALA A 128 5.49 -4.27 -9.02
N SER A 129 5.27 -5.58 -8.87
CA SER A 129 5.53 -6.60 -9.89
C SER A 129 4.42 -7.65 -9.91
N THR A 130 4.43 -8.54 -10.89
CA THR A 130 3.46 -9.63 -11.00
C THR A 130 3.92 -10.88 -10.24
N THR A 131 2.96 -11.69 -9.79
CA THR A 131 3.21 -13.05 -9.28
C THR A 131 3.16 -14.09 -10.41
N ASP A 132 3.44 -15.35 -10.09
CA ASP A 132 3.26 -16.50 -10.98
C ASP A 132 1.78 -16.87 -11.21
N ARG A 133 0.88 -16.49 -10.29
CA ARG A 133 -0.57 -16.67 -10.43
C ARG A 133 -1.16 -15.67 -11.42
N HIS A 134 -1.94 -16.18 -12.37
CA HIS A 134 -2.72 -15.40 -13.33
C HIS A 134 -4.21 -15.74 -13.26
N PHE A 135 -5.06 -14.72 -13.30
CA PHE A 135 -6.49 -14.90 -13.55
C PHE A 135 -6.75 -14.81 -15.05
N VAL A 136 -7.36 -15.82 -15.62
CA VAL A 136 -7.53 -15.96 -17.07
C VAL A 136 -8.99 -16.20 -17.40
N ASN A 137 -9.52 -15.43 -18.33
CA ASN A 137 -10.89 -15.56 -18.79
C ASN A 137 -10.94 -16.25 -20.15
N LYS A 138 -11.83 -17.25 -20.28
CA LYS A 138 -12.11 -17.92 -21.54
C LYS A 138 -13.37 -17.33 -22.16
N VAL A 139 -13.25 -16.79 -23.37
CA VAL A 139 -14.37 -16.24 -24.14
C VAL A 139 -14.69 -17.20 -25.27
N VAL A 140 -15.88 -17.78 -25.29
CA VAL A 140 -16.35 -18.65 -26.36
C VAL A 140 -17.17 -17.82 -27.34
N LEU A 141 -16.69 -17.72 -28.58
CA LEU A 141 -17.36 -16.98 -29.66
C LEU A 141 -18.52 -17.79 -30.25
N GLY A 142 -19.44 -17.12 -30.96
CA GLY A 142 -20.59 -17.77 -31.60
C GLY A 142 -20.24 -18.80 -32.67
N ASN A 143 -19.00 -18.79 -33.18
CA ASN A 143 -18.47 -19.80 -34.10
C ASN A 143 -17.75 -20.96 -33.38
N GLY A 144 -17.85 -21.05 -32.05
CA GLY A 144 -17.22 -22.10 -31.23
C GLY A 144 -15.73 -21.87 -30.94
N LYS A 145 -15.09 -20.84 -31.50
CA LYS A 145 -13.69 -20.53 -31.20
C LYS A 145 -13.58 -19.99 -29.77
N THR A 146 -12.65 -20.54 -28.99
CA THR A 146 -12.35 -20.05 -27.64
C THR A 146 -11.13 -19.13 -27.67
N LEU A 147 -11.28 -17.91 -27.16
CA LEU A 147 -10.19 -16.97 -26.88
C LEU A 147 -9.82 -17.06 -25.40
N THR A 148 -8.52 -17.05 -25.13
CA THR A 148 -7.99 -17.01 -23.75
C THR A 148 -7.43 -15.61 -23.54
N VAL A 149 -8.12 -14.80 -22.72
CA VAL A 149 -7.69 -13.45 -22.37
C VAL A 149 -6.95 -13.52 -21.05
N ARG A 150 -5.69 -13.08 -21.07
CA ARG A 150 -4.84 -12.92 -19.90
C ARG A 150 -4.89 -11.48 -19.43
#